data_AF-A0A4V3CTS0-F1
#
_entry.id   AF-A0A4V3CTS0-F1
#
_cell.length_a   1.000
_cell.length_b   1.000
_cell.length_c   1.000
_cell.angle_alpha   90.00
_cell.angle_beta   90.00
_cell.angle_gamma   90.00
#
_symmetry.space_group_name_H-M   'P 1'
#
loop_
_entity.id
_entity.type
_entity.pdbx_description
1 polymer ?
#
loop_
_entity_poly.entity_id
_entity_poly.type
_entity_poly.pdbx_seq_one_letter_code
_entity_poly.pdbx_strand_id
1 'polypeptide(L)'
;MATSGSPEFDKLKAHLESTPSVRREVEFAFSALLTAANPSDRGLRFLFGNGAEWIIAAASWSAGVLVAPAGHNANGFDLGDLLDKARSLWSVKASASASSGQIRLINFMGDGAAAEWNEPTLFVGPYVDGAVLLDPVADTDLAGRARRSSDALVLAGGIVKKYAKQHPENHVQFDVQVNSGASTNDPYAFVKSILEPAHFPVLSKPFVESEPLHTGSKVDEISRLAQLKADWILSEEQFQKALADLLGS
;
A
#
# COMPACT_ATOMS: atom_id res chain seq x y z
N MET A 1 21.29 -26.08 -3.93
CA MET A 1 20.03 -25.38 -4.25
C MET A 1 20.40 -24.05 -4.88
N ALA A 2 19.68 -23.59 -5.91
CA ALA A 2 19.89 -22.26 -6.46
C ALA A 2 19.51 -21.20 -5.42
N THR A 3 20.32 -20.16 -5.30
CA THR A 3 20.15 -19.03 -4.36
C THR A 3 19.83 -17.77 -5.13
N SER A 4 19.09 -16.82 -4.54
CA SER A 4 18.73 -15.56 -5.20
C SER A 4 19.91 -14.59 -5.43
N GLY A 5 21.06 -14.88 -4.81
CA GLY A 5 22.19 -13.95 -4.71
C GLY A 5 22.11 -13.02 -3.49
N SER A 6 20.98 -12.99 -2.79
CA SER A 6 20.79 -12.27 -1.51
C SER A 6 20.51 -13.27 -0.37
N PRO A 7 21.47 -13.49 0.55
CA PRO A 7 21.26 -14.34 1.73
C PRO A 7 20.07 -13.90 2.58
N GLU A 8 19.80 -12.60 2.65
CA GLU A 8 18.68 -12.00 3.37
C GLU A 8 17.34 -12.39 2.73
N PHE A 9 17.24 -12.31 1.40
CA PHE A 9 16.04 -12.72 0.69
C PHE A 9 15.83 -14.23 0.78
N ASP A 10 16.90 -15.02 0.65
CA ASP A 10 16.84 -16.48 0.79
C ASP A 10 16.30 -16.89 2.17
N LYS A 11 16.69 -16.17 3.24
CA LYS A 11 16.13 -16.37 4.60
C LYS A 11 14.66 -16.01 4.68
N LEU A 12 14.26 -14.84 4.17
CA LEU A 12 12.86 -14.42 4.14
C LEU A 12 11.99 -15.44 3.40
N LYS A 13 12.43 -15.83 2.20
CA LYS A 13 11.74 -16.81 1.37
C LYS A 13 11.58 -18.14 2.10
N ALA A 14 12.68 -18.71 2.59
CA ALA A 14 12.64 -19.98 3.31
C ALA A 14 11.74 -19.90 4.55
N HIS A 15 11.74 -18.77 5.26
CA HIS A 15 10.87 -18.55 6.42
C HIS A 15 9.38 -18.54 6.05
N LEU A 16 8.99 -17.79 5.02
CA LEU A 16 7.59 -17.74 4.55
C LEU A 16 7.10 -19.07 3.96
N GLU A 17 7.99 -19.82 3.30
CA GLU A 17 7.66 -21.14 2.75
C GLU A 17 7.52 -22.21 3.85
N SER A 18 8.35 -22.13 4.91
CA SER A 18 8.35 -23.12 6.01
C SER A 18 7.44 -22.75 7.18
N THR A 19 6.96 -21.50 7.27
CA THR A 19 6.16 -21.00 8.39
C THR A 19 4.80 -20.44 7.91
N PRO A 20 3.78 -21.31 7.71
CA PRO A 20 2.47 -20.90 7.17
C PRO A 20 1.69 -19.89 8.02
N SER A 21 1.98 -19.77 9.32
CA SER A 21 1.38 -18.73 10.17
C SER A 21 1.85 -17.34 9.76
N VAL A 22 3.16 -17.14 9.61
CA VAL A 22 3.75 -15.86 9.21
C VAL A 22 3.32 -15.49 7.79
N ARG A 23 3.31 -16.46 6.87
CA ARG A 23 2.79 -16.21 5.51
C ARG A 23 1.35 -15.69 5.52
N ARG A 24 0.47 -16.31 6.31
CA ARG A 24 -0.93 -15.86 6.44
C ARG A 24 -1.06 -14.48 7.08
N GLU A 25 -0.20 -14.15 8.04
CA GLU A 25 -0.16 -12.80 8.62
C GLU A 25 0.23 -11.75 7.57
N VAL A 26 1.22 -12.05 6.72
CA VAL A 26 1.59 -11.18 5.59
C VAL A 26 0.43 -11.00 4.61
N GLU A 27 -0.22 -12.09 4.21
CA GLU A 27 -1.40 -12.06 3.31
C GLU A 27 -2.54 -11.22 3.89
N PHE A 28 -2.85 -11.42 5.17
CA PHE A 28 -3.87 -10.65 5.88
C PHE A 28 -3.48 -9.17 6.01
N ALA A 29 -2.21 -8.88 6.29
CA ALA A 29 -1.72 -7.51 6.40
C ALA A 29 -1.84 -6.76 5.06
N PHE A 30 -1.55 -7.41 3.92
CA PHE A 30 -1.75 -6.80 2.60
C PHE A 30 -3.23 -6.53 2.28
N SER A 31 -4.12 -7.42 2.71
CA SER A 31 -5.57 -7.22 2.60
C SER A 31 -6.07 -6.04 3.45
N ALA A 32 -5.63 -5.97 4.72
CA ALA A 32 -5.92 -4.87 5.61
C ALA A 32 -5.35 -3.54 5.10
N LEU A 33 -4.13 -3.55 4.57
CA LEU A 33 -3.49 -2.38 3.96
C LEU A 33 -4.25 -1.87 2.75
N LEU A 34 -4.70 -2.76 1.85
CA LEU A 34 -5.51 -2.36 0.70
C LEU A 34 -6.83 -1.72 1.14
N THR A 35 -7.42 -2.22 2.22
CA THR A 35 -8.64 -1.66 2.81
C THR A 35 -8.39 -0.25 3.36
N ALA A 36 -7.33 -0.09 4.16
CA ALA A 36 -6.99 1.17 4.83
C ALA A 36 -6.40 2.25 3.89
N ALA A 37 -5.67 1.84 2.85
CA ALA A 37 -4.91 2.71 1.96
C ALA A 37 -5.10 2.30 0.49
N ASN A 38 -6.33 2.38 -0.02
CA ASN A 38 -6.63 1.95 -1.38
C ASN A 38 -5.94 2.85 -2.43
N PRO A 39 -5.05 2.32 -3.29
CA PRO A 39 -4.29 3.12 -4.24
C PRO A 39 -5.12 3.67 -5.42
N SER A 40 -6.42 3.34 -5.51
CA SER A 40 -7.36 4.04 -6.39
C SER A 40 -7.41 5.53 -6.05
N ASP A 41 -7.35 5.88 -4.76
CA ASP A 41 -7.15 7.25 -4.31
C ASP A 41 -5.67 7.65 -4.44
N ARG A 42 -5.40 8.76 -5.12
CA ARG A 42 -4.04 9.26 -5.35
C ARG A 42 -3.30 9.58 -4.04
N GLY A 43 -3.99 10.12 -3.03
CA GLY A 43 -3.42 10.46 -1.73
C GLY A 43 -2.99 9.22 -0.94
N LEU A 44 -3.73 8.13 -1.08
CA LEU A 44 -3.47 6.87 -0.37
C LEU A 44 -2.39 5.98 -1.03
N ARG A 45 -2.01 6.26 -2.29
CA ARG A 45 -0.95 5.49 -3.00
C ARG A 45 0.38 5.45 -2.23
N PHE A 46 0.75 6.57 -1.62
CA PHE A 46 1.99 6.65 -0.84
C PHE A 46 1.89 5.84 0.46
N LEU A 47 0.73 5.85 1.12
CA LEU A 47 0.48 5.04 2.30
C LEU A 47 0.49 3.54 1.99
N PHE A 48 -0.06 3.14 0.83
CA PHE A 48 0.01 1.75 0.38
C PHE A 48 1.47 1.29 0.18
N GLY A 49 2.28 2.08 -0.53
CA GLY A 49 3.70 1.76 -0.74
C GLY A 49 4.47 1.63 0.59
N ASN A 50 4.32 2.62 1.47
CA ASN A 50 4.96 2.62 2.78
C ASN A 50 4.48 1.46 3.67
N GLY A 51 3.17 1.17 3.70
CA GLY A 51 2.63 0.05 4.45
C GLY A 51 3.19 -1.29 3.97
N ALA A 52 3.34 -1.46 2.66
CA ALA A 52 3.94 -2.67 2.08
C ALA A 52 5.41 -2.83 2.47
N GLU A 53 6.20 -1.74 2.48
CA GLU A 53 7.58 -1.74 3.00
C GLU A 53 7.63 -2.24 4.45
N TRP A 54 6.75 -1.75 5.32
CA TRP A 54 6.70 -2.16 6.73
C TRP A 54 6.27 -3.62 6.91
N ILE A 55 5.31 -4.12 6.11
CA ILE A 55 4.90 -5.52 6.16
C ILE A 55 6.07 -6.44 5.79
N ILE A 56 6.78 -6.13 4.69
CA ILE A 56 7.96 -6.91 4.28
C ILE A 56 9.08 -6.80 5.31
N ALA A 57 9.29 -5.62 5.90
CA ALA A 57 10.30 -5.44 6.93
C ALA A 57 9.99 -6.28 8.18
N ALA A 58 8.73 -6.31 8.63
CA ALA A 58 8.30 -7.14 9.75
C ALA A 58 8.47 -8.64 9.47
N ALA A 59 8.10 -9.11 8.27
CA ALA A 59 8.29 -10.50 7.86
C ALA A 59 9.77 -10.90 7.77
N SER A 60 10.62 -9.98 7.30
CA SER A 60 12.07 -10.18 7.24
C SER A 60 12.67 -10.23 8.65
N TRP A 61 12.21 -9.35 9.54
CA TRP A 61 12.61 -9.38 10.95
C TRP A 61 12.26 -10.70 11.62
N SER A 62 11.05 -11.23 11.39
CA SER A 62 10.66 -12.55 11.92
C SER A 62 11.52 -13.71 11.36
N ALA A 63 12.08 -13.54 10.17
CA ALA A 63 13.06 -14.44 9.56
C ALA A 63 14.51 -14.24 10.08
N GLY A 64 14.73 -13.33 11.04
CA GLY A 64 16.06 -13.00 11.56
C GLY A 64 16.90 -12.15 10.60
N VAL A 65 16.25 -11.45 9.68
CA VAL A 65 16.88 -10.49 8.76
C VAL A 65 16.72 -9.09 9.33
N LEU A 66 17.85 -8.43 9.58
CA LEU A 66 17.87 -7.03 10.02
C LEU A 66 17.61 -6.11 8.83
N VAL A 67 16.34 -5.77 8.61
CA VAL A 67 15.91 -4.75 7.64
C VAL A 67 15.21 -3.60 8.36
N ALA A 68 15.36 -2.40 7.82
CA ALA A 68 14.60 -1.24 8.24
C ALA A 68 14.08 -0.51 7.00
N PRO A 69 12.80 -0.07 6.98
CA PRO A 69 12.29 0.74 5.88
C PRO A 69 13.10 2.03 5.70
N ALA A 70 13.13 2.54 4.46
CA ALA A 70 13.77 3.81 4.12
C ALA A 70 12.93 4.98 4.69
N GLY A 71 13.01 5.21 5.99
CA GLY A 71 12.39 6.35 6.66
C GLY A 71 13.11 7.66 6.35
N HIS A 72 12.36 8.75 6.14
CA HIS A 72 12.90 10.06 5.72
C HIS A 72 13.69 10.85 6.79
N ASN A 73 13.90 10.37 8.01
CA ASN A 73 14.52 11.17 9.08
C ASN A 73 15.26 10.31 10.12
N ALA A 74 16.54 10.02 9.92
CA ALA A 74 17.41 9.57 11.01
C ALA A 74 18.82 10.14 10.85
N ASN A 75 19.02 11.38 11.28
CA ASN A 75 20.35 11.94 11.50
C ASN A 75 20.67 11.87 12.99
N GLY A 76 21.76 11.20 13.38
CA GLY A 76 22.40 11.39 14.69
C GLY A 76 22.26 10.29 15.76
N PHE A 77 22.19 9.00 15.39
CA PHE A 77 22.21 7.90 16.36
C PHE A 77 23.46 7.02 16.17
N ASP A 78 24.06 6.52 17.26
CA ASP A 78 25.20 5.57 17.24
C ASP A 78 24.83 4.21 16.61
N LEU A 79 23.53 3.95 16.40
CA LEU A 79 23.03 2.82 15.62
C LEU A 79 22.86 3.15 14.12
N GLY A 80 23.29 4.33 13.67
CA GLY A 80 23.17 4.82 12.29
C GLY A 80 23.76 3.84 11.29
N ASP A 81 24.98 3.35 11.52
CA ASP A 81 25.63 2.37 10.63
C ASP A 81 24.88 1.03 10.55
N LEU A 82 24.23 0.60 11.65
CA LEU A 82 23.40 -0.61 11.67
C LEU A 82 22.08 -0.39 10.93
N LEU A 83 21.46 0.78 11.12
CA LEU A 83 20.25 1.21 10.41
C LEU A 83 20.50 1.40 8.92
N ASP A 84 21.64 1.96 8.53
CA ASP A 84 22.00 2.20 7.13
C ASP A 84 22.29 0.90 6.40
N LYS A 85 22.98 -0.05 7.04
CA LYS A 85 23.13 -1.42 6.52
C LYS A 85 21.81 -2.16 6.41
N ALA A 86 20.89 -1.94 7.36
CA ALA A 86 19.56 -2.54 7.32
C ALA A 86 18.65 -1.93 6.24
N ARG A 87 18.86 -0.65 5.91
CA ARG A 87 18.12 0.09 4.86
C ARG A 87 18.62 -0.22 3.46
N SER A 88 19.90 -0.57 3.29
CA SER A 88 20.52 -0.78 1.98
C SER A 88 20.32 -2.18 1.39
N LEU A 89 19.47 -3.02 1.98
CA LEU A 89 19.30 -4.41 1.52
C LEU A 89 18.50 -4.50 0.22
N TRP A 90 17.37 -3.80 0.16
CA TRP A 90 16.57 -3.64 -1.05
C TRP A 90 15.51 -2.54 -0.89
N SER A 91 15.09 -1.95 -2.01
CA SER A 91 13.88 -1.14 -2.10
C SER A 91 12.66 -2.05 -2.28
N VAL A 92 11.49 -1.66 -1.78
CA VAL A 92 10.23 -2.39 -2.05
C VAL A 92 9.35 -1.57 -2.99
N LYS A 93 8.84 -2.22 -4.04
CA LYS A 93 7.86 -1.63 -4.97
C LYS A 93 6.60 -2.48 -4.97
N ALA A 94 5.58 -1.99 -4.27
CA ALA A 94 4.31 -2.68 -4.14
C ALA A 94 3.25 -2.16 -5.11
N SER A 95 2.41 -3.07 -5.61
CA SER A 95 1.24 -2.76 -6.44
C SER A 95 0.09 -3.69 -6.09
N ALA A 96 -1.11 -3.15 -5.93
CA ALA A 96 -2.34 -3.93 -5.80
C ALA A 96 -3.01 -4.25 -7.16
N SER A 97 -2.35 -3.93 -8.29
CA SER A 97 -2.89 -4.22 -9.62
C SER A 97 -2.69 -5.69 -9.99
N ALA A 98 -3.72 -6.34 -10.52
CA ALA A 98 -3.61 -7.66 -11.16
C ALA A 98 -2.80 -7.62 -12.46
N SER A 99 -2.68 -6.44 -13.09
CA SER A 99 -1.96 -6.26 -14.35
C SER A 99 -0.61 -5.60 -14.13
N SER A 100 0.37 -6.04 -14.92
CA SER A 100 1.74 -5.57 -14.88
C SER A 100 1.93 -4.34 -15.79
N GLY A 101 1.53 -3.16 -15.30
CA GLY A 101 1.77 -1.88 -15.98
C GLY A 101 3.24 -1.44 -15.92
N GLN A 102 3.51 -0.14 -16.03
CA GLN A 102 4.84 0.41 -15.76
C GLN A 102 5.02 0.65 -14.25
N ILE A 103 6.16 0.23 -13.71
CA ILE A 103 6.51 0.40 -12.31
C ILE A 103 7.58 1.48 -12.23
N ARG A 104 7.36 2.49 -11.40
CA ARG A 104 8.34 3.57 -11.16
C ARG A 104 9.40 3.07 -10.17
N LEU A 105 10.66 3.08 -10.62
CA LEU A 105 11.82 2.72 -9.82
C LEU A 105 12.29 3.94 -9.03
N ILE A 106 12.61 5.02 -9.75
CA ILE A 106 13.17 6.28 -9.21
C ILE A 106 12.35 7.42 -9.80
N ASN A 107 11.86 8.33 -8.96
CA ASN A 107 11.23 9.57 -9.43
C ASN A 107 12.32 10.65 -9.56
N PHE A 108 12.31 11.42 -10.64
CA PHE A 108 13.15 12.60 -10.78
C PHE A 108 12.32 13.76 -11.33
N MET A 109 12.40 14.93 -10.68
CA MET A 109 11.73 16.15 -11.16
C MET A 109 12.70 16.91 -12.07
N GLY A 110 12.61 16.71 -13.38
CA GLY A 110 13.47 17.38 -14.37
C GLY A 110 14.67 16.54 -14.81
N ASP A 111 15.89 17.00 -14.55
CA ASP A 111 17.14 16.40 -15.05
C ASP A 111 17.50 15.10 -14.32
N GLY A 112 16.75 14.03 -14.60
CA GLY A 112 17.11 12.65 -14.26
C GLY A 112 18.26 12.08 -15.08
N ALA A 113 19.12 12.93 -15.66
CA ALA A 113 20.16 12.54 -16.60
C ALA A 113 21.14 11.49 -16.05
N ALA A 114 21.33 11.46 -14.72
CA ALA A 114 22.18 10.50 -14.02
C ALA A 114 21.41 9.45 -13.20
N ALA A 115 20.07 9.39 -13.28
CA ALA A 115 19.31 8.40 -12.54
C ALA A 115 19.57 7.00 -13.11
N GLU A 116 20.16 6.13 -12.31
CA GLU A 116 20.47 4.75 -12.63
C GLU A 116 19.83 3.83 -11.58
N TRP A 117 19.34 2.69 -12.04
CA TRP A 117 18.83 1.67 -11.14
C TRP A 117 19.97 0.74 -10.75
N ASN A 118 20.46 0.91 -9.53
CA ASN A 118 21.64 0.24 -8.99
C ASN A 118 21.37 -0.38 -7.61
N GLU A 119 20.11 -0.47 -7.20
CA GLU A 119 19.69 -1.01 -5.91
C GLU A 119 18.83 -2.26 -6.14
N PRO A 120 19.09 -3.37 -5.42
CA PRO A 120 18.18 -4.51 -5.38
C PRO A 120 16.77 -4.04 -5.03
N THR A 121 15.78 -4.57 -5.74
CA THR A 121 14.39 -4.14 -5.58
C THR A 121 13.47 -5.35 -5.48
N LEU A 122 12.72 -5.40 -4.39
CA LEU A 122 11.67 -6.38 -4.16
C LEU A 122 10.35 -5.87 -4.73
N PHE A 123 9.90 -6.48 -5.82
CA PHE A 123 8.62 -6.15 -6.44
C PHE A 123 7.52 -7.02 -5.85
N VAL A 124 6.51 -6.39 -5.26
CA VAL A 124 5.42 -7.07 -4.56
C VAL A 124 4.09 -6.78 -5.25
N GLY A 125 3.29 -7.82 -5.48
CA GLY A 125 1.93 -7.61 -5.96
C GLY A 125 1.25 -8.84 -6.54
N PRO A 126 -0.05 -8.76 -6.83
CA PRO A 126 -0.80 -9.87 -7.41
C PRO A 126 -0.28 -10.24 -8.80
N TYR A 127 0.21 -9.27 -9.58
CA TYR A 127 0.72 -9.53 -10.93
C TYR A 127 1.96 -10.45 -10.99
N VAL A 128 2.65 -10.64 -9.86
CA VAL A 128 3.79 -11.55 -9.68
C VAL A 128 3.50 -12.66 -8.67
N ASP A 129 2.25 -12.81 -8.22
CA ASP A 129 1.84 -13.86 -7.27
C ASP A 129 2.71 -13.89 -5.99
N GLY A 130 2.94 -12.73 -5.38
CA GLY A 130 3.75 -12.58 -4.17
C GLY A 130 4.83 -11.50 -4.31
N ALA A 131 6.10 -11.86 -4.09
CA ALA A 131 7.23 -10.96 -4.21
C ALA A 131 8.42 -11.55 -4.96
N VAL A 132 9.06 -10.73 -5.80
CA VAL A 132 10.25 -11.13 -6.56
C VAL A 132 11.39 -10.13 -6.39
N LEU A 133 12.58 -10.63 -6.04
CA LEU A 133 13.79 -9.83 -5.89
C LEU A 133 14.50 -9.71 -7.24
N LEU A 134 14.72 -8.47 -7.67
CA LEU A 134 15.47 -8.13 -8.87
C LEU A 134 16.69 -7.30 -8.46
N ASP A 135 17.89 -7.77 -8.78
CA ASP A 135 19.14 -7.07 -8.49
C ASP A 135 19.79 -6.58 -9.81
N PRO A 136 19.74 -5.27 -10.11
CA PRO A 136 20.30 -4.73 -11.34
C PRO A 136 21.84 -4.72 -11.36
N VAL A 137 22.50 -4.92 -10.22
CA VAL A 137 23.96 -5.00 -10.12
C VAL A 137 24.42 -6.42 -10.42
N ALA A 138 23.68 -7.43 -9.93
CA ALA A 138 23.96 -8.83 -10.21
C ALA A 138 23.55 -9.25 -11.64
N ASP A 139 22.48 -8.66 -12.19
CA ASP A 139 22.02 -8.90 -13.56
C ASP A 139 22.02 -7.58 -14.36
N THR A 140 23.13 -7.31 -15.05
CA THR A 140 23.29 -6.07 -15.83
C THR A 140 22.34 -5.99 -17.04
N ASP A 141 21.86 -7.12 -17.55
CA ASP A 141 20.88 -7.15 -18.64
C ASP A 141 19.52 -6.63 -18.14
N LEU A 142 19.22 -6.83 -16.85
CA LEU A 142 18.02 -6.32 -16.21
C LEU A 142 18.07 -4.79 -16.06
N ALA A 143 19.22 -4.23 -15.65
CA ALA A 143 19.41 -2.79 -15.55
C ALA A 143 19.18 -2.09 -16.91
N GLY A 144 19.70 -2.67 -18.00
CA GLY A 144 19.53 -2.16 -19.37
C GLY A 144 18.08 -2.17 -19.89
N ARG A 145 17.15 -2.81 -19.18
CA ARG A 145 15.71 -2.84 -19.51
C ARG A 145 14.91 -1.72 -18.85
N ALA A 146 15.47 -1.04 -17.86
CA ALA A 146 14.87 0.18 -17.34
C ALA A 146 14.80 1.24 -18.46
N ARG A 147 13.73 2.03 -18.45
CA ARG A 147 13.47 3.09 -19.43
C ARG A 147 13.20 4.39 -18.70
N ARG A 148 13.67 5.49 -19.26
CA ARG A 148 13.39 6.83 -18.73
C ARG A 148 12.09 7.35 -19.31
N SER A 149 11.21 7.84 -18.45
CA SER A 149 10.09 8.73 -18.81
C SER A 149 10.49 10.18 -18.55
N SER A 150 9.55 11.11 -18.75
CA SER A 150 9.76 12.53 -18.47
C SER A 150 10.03 12.85 -16.99
N ASP A 151 9.61 11.98 -16.07
CA ASP A 151 9.61 12.24 -14.62
C ASP A 151 10.10 11.05 -13.77
N ALA A 152 10.49 9.93 -14.39
CA ALA A 152 10.87 8.73 -13.66
C ALA A 152 11.74 7.76 -14.48
N LEU A 153 12.47 6.93 -13.76
CA LEU A 153 13.00 5.68 -14.29
C LEU A 153 11.94 4.60 -14.05
N VAL A 154 11.53 3.91 -15.11
CA VAL A 154 10.46 2.91 -15.07
C VAL A 154 10.94 1.55 -15.56
N LEU A 155 10.33 0.50 -15.02
CA LEU A 155 10.47 -0.87 -15.50
C LEU A 155 9.10 -1.39 -15.92
N ALA A 156 9.03 -2.07 -17.06
CA ALA A 156 7.80 -2.72 -17.47
C ALA A 156 7.51 -3.91 -16.56
N GLY A 157 6.33 -3.97 -15.93
CA GLY A 157 5.98 -5.05 -15.01
C GLY A 157 5.97 -6.43 -15.67
N GLY A 158 5.77 -6.51 -16.99
CA GLY A 158 5.89 -7.77 -17.74
C GLY A 158 7.30 -8.37 -17.65
N ILE A 159 8.32 -7.55 -17.47
CA ILE A 159 9.71 -7.99 -17.26
C ILE A 159 9.83 -8.62 -15.88
N VAL A 160 9.30 -7.97 -14.85
CA VAL A 160 9.26 -8.48 -13.47
C VAL A 160 8.52 -9.82 -13.41
N LYS A 161 7.34 -9.90 -14.02
CA LYS A 161 6.55 -11.14 -14.09
C LYS A 161 7.28 -12.26 -14.82
N LYS A 162 7.98 -11.95 -15.91
CA LYS A 162 8.79 -12.92 -16.64
C LYS A 162 9.99 -13.38 -15.80
N TYR A 163 10.66 -12.45 -15.12
CA TYR A 163 11.80 -12.74 -14.25
C TYR A 163 11.41 -13.69 -13.12
N ALA A 164 10.29 -13.46 -12.43
CA ALA A 164 9.78 -14.35 -11.38
C ALA A 164 9.61 -15.81 -11.84
N LYS A 165 9.20 -16.02 -13.11
CA LYS A 165 9.07 -17.37 -13.68
C LYS A 165 10.40 -18.00 -14.08
N GLN A 166 11.36 -17.19 -14.51
CA GLN A 166 12.67 -17.64 -14.97
C GLN A 166 13.64 -17.90 -13.81
N HIS A 167 13.43 -17.19 -12.70
CA HIS A 167 14.26 -17.20 -11.50
C HIS A 167 13.40 -17.53 -10.27
N PRO A 168 12.89 -18.77 -10.16
CA PRO A 168 12.08 -19.15 -9.00
C PRO A 168 12.82 -18.98 -7.68
N GLU A 169 14.17 -19.06 -7.67
CA GLU A 169 15.02 -18.76 -6.52
C GLU A 169 14.85 -17.32 -6.01
N ASN A 170 14.50 -16.37 -6.88
CA ASN A 170 14.23 -14.97 -6.54
C ASN A 170 12.75 -14.68 -6.26
N HIS A 171 11.85 -15.68 -6.33
CA HIS A 171 10.41 -15.53 -6.14
C HIS A 171 9.96 -16.20 -4.83
N VAL A 172 9.16 -15.48 -4.04
CA VAL A 172 8.42 -16.02 -2.89
C VAL A 172 6.93 -15.80 -3.09
N GLN A 173 6.15 -16.86 -2.90
CA GLN A 173 4.71 -16.86 -3.15
C GLN A 173 3.92 -16.58 -1.88
N PHE A 174 2.99 -15.64 -1.98
CA PHE A 174 1.95 -15.35 -1.01
C PHE A 174 0.87 -14.49 -1.67
N ASP A 175 -0.34 -14.53 -1.14
CA ASP A 175 -1.45 -13.76 -1.69
C ASP A 175 -1.31 -12.26 -1.38
N VAL A 176 -1.36 -11.45 -2.44
CA VAL A 176 -1.55 -10.00 -2.35
C VAL A 176 -2.90 -9.69 -2.97
N GLN A 177 -3.76 -8.97 -2.24
CA GLN A 177 -5.12 -8.70 -2.70
C GLN A 177 -5.12 -7.78 -3.93
N VAL A 178 -5.95 -8.13 -4.92
CA VAL A 178 -6.18 -7.31 -6.10
C VAL A 178 -7.11 -6.16 -5.75
N ASN A 179 -6.69 -4.93 -6.05
CA ASN A 179 -7.57 -3.77 -6.05
C ASN A 179 -8.55 -3.88 -7.23
N SER A 180 -9.83 -4.03 -6.93
CA SER A 180 -10.91 -4.09 -7.93
C SER A 180 -11.22 -2.74 -8.58
N GLY A 181 -10.60 -1.65 -8.10
CA GLY A 181 -10.85 -0.29 -8.59
C GLY A 181 -12.14 0.33 -8.05
N ALA A 182 -13.00 -0.44 -7.39
CA ALA A 182 -14.16 0.08 -6.67
C ALA A 182 -13.66 0.82 -5.42
N SER A 183 -13.64 2.15 -5.47
CA SER A 183 -13.39 2.99 -4.30
C SER A 183 -14.64 3.02 -3.41
N THR A 184 -14.96 1.90 -2.77
CA THR A 184 -15.91 1.90 -1.64
C THR A 184 -15.22 2.23 -0.32
N ASN A 185 -13.89 2.40 -0.34
CA ASN A 185 -13.14 2.68 0.87
C ASN A 185 -13.28 4.15 1.23
N ASP A 186 -13.63 4.38 2.48
CA ASP A 186 -13.71 5.70 3.08
C ASP A 186 -12.33 6.39 2.99
N PRO A 187 -12.18 7.48 2.21
CA PRO A 187 -10.91 8.18 2.05
C PRO A 187 -10.41 8.78 3.38
N TYR A 188 -11.29 8.87 4.38
CA TYR A 188 -10.98 9.36 5.71
C TYR A 188 -10.75 8.24 6.72
N ALA A 189 -10.78 6.96 6.34
CA ALA A 189 -10.61 5.82 7.26
C ALA A 189 -9.37 5.97 8.16
N PHE A 190 -8.25 6.44 7.58
CA PHE A 190 -7.03 6.71 8.34
C PHE A 190 -7.19 7.87 9.35
N VAL A 191 -7.86 8.95 8.98
CA VAL A 191 -8.12 10.08 9.90
C VAL A 191 -9.09 9.65 10.99
N LYS A 192 -10.11 8.85 10.65
CA LYS A 192 -11.05 8.26 11.61
C LYS A 192 -10.39 7.32 12.60
N SER A 193 -9.37 6.55 12.20
CA SER A 193 -8.64 5.68 13.13
C SER A 193 -7.76 6.46 14.11
N ILE A 194 -7.30 7.67 13.76
CA ILE A 194 -6.60 8.57 14.67
C ILE A 194 -7.58 9.27 15.62
N LEU A 195 -8.68 9.80 15.07
CA LEU A 195 -9.73 10.49 15.82
C LEU A 195 -10.75 9.51 16.39
N GLU A 196 -10.25 8.48 17.06
CA GLU A 196 -11.10 7.45 17.64
C GLU A 196 -12.04 8.06 18.69
N PRO A 197 -13.38 7.85 18.61
CA PRO A 197 -14.34 8.51 19.50
C PRO A 197 -14.10 8.29 20.99
N ALA A 198 -13.52 7.15 21.36
CA ALA A 198 -13.16 6.83 22.74
C ALA A 198 -12.12 7.80 23.32
N HIS A 199 -11.22 8.31 22.47
CA HIS A 199 -10.12 9.20 22.86
C HIS A 199 -10.37 10.66 22.48
N PHE A 200 -11.13 10.91 21.41
CA PHE A 200 -11.38 12.23 20.83
C PHE A 200 -12.88 12.53 20.61
N PRO A 201 -13.71 12.54 21.67
CA PRO A 201 -15.17 12.59 21.55
C PRO A 201 -15.74 13.88 20.93
N VAL A 202 -14.93 14.95 20.83
CA VAL A 202 -15.31 16.21 20.17
C VAL A 202 -14.82 16.24 18.72
N LEU A 203 -13.57 15.83 18.47
CA LEU A 203 -12.95 15.89 17.14
C LEU A 203 -13.45 14.79 16.20
N SER A 204 -13.95 13.67 16.75
CA SER A 204 -14.56 12.59 15.97
C SER A 204 -15.97 12.91 15.47
N LYS A 205 -16.65 13.92 16.04
CA LYS A 205 -18.06 14.22 15.75
C LYS A 205 -18.38 14.39 14.26
N PRO A 206 -17.61 15.17 13.48
CA PRO A 206 -17.91 15.33 12.06
C PRO A 206 -17.94 13.99 11.31
N PHE A 207 -17.06 13.04 11.68
CA PHE A 207 -16.99 11.72 11.07
C PHE A 207 -18.18 10.85 11.46
N VAL A 208 -18.53 10.82 12.75
CA VAL A 208 -19.70 10.07 13.26
C VAL A 208 -21.00 10.61 12.68
N GLU A 209 -21.14 11.94 12.57
CA GLU A 209 -22.35 12.58 12.03
C GLU A 209 -22.46 12.46 10.50
N SER A 210 -21.32 12.35 9.80
CA SER A 210 -21.24 12.19 8.35
C SER A 210 -21.37 10.75 7.86
N GLU A 211 -21.35 9.75 8.76
CA GLU A 211 -21.45 8.36 8.35
C GLU A 211 -22.81 8.09 7.68
N PRO A 212 -22.82 7.58 6.44
CA PRO A 212 -24.06 7.19 5.81
C PRO A 212 -24.67 6.06 6.63
N LEU A 213 -25.93 6.22 7.02
CA LEU A 213 -26.67 5.18 7.73
C LEU A 213 -26.79 3.96 6.82
N HIS A 214 -25.93 2.97 7.03
CA HIS A 214 -26.12 1.66 6.46
C HIS A 214 -27.38 1.08 7.10
N THR A 215 -28.46 1.02 6.33
CA THR A 215 -29.81 0.54 6.70
C THR A 215 -30.68 1.52 7.49
N GLY A 216 -31.18 2.55 6.82
CA GLY A 216 -32.42 3.22 7.20
C GLY A 216 -33.45 3.01 6.09
N SER A 217 -34.63 2.50 6.43
CA SER A 217 -35.77 2.58 5.53
C SER A 217 -36.02 4.05 5.17
N LYS A 218 -36.75 4.33 4.07
CA LYS A 218 -37.13 5.73 3.75
C LYS A 218 -37.81 6.43 4.93
N VAL A 219 -38.45 5.67 5.82
CA VAL A 219 -39.11 6.18 7.03
C VAL A 219 -38.10 6.68 8.08
N ASP A 220 -36.95 6.03 8.21
CA ASP A 220 -35.90 6.43 9.16
C ASP A 220 -35.22 7.73 8.69
N GLU A 221 -35.00 7.85 7.39
CA GLU A 221 -34.42 9.05 6.79
C GLU A 221 -35.39 10.25 6.86
N ILE A 222 -36.70 10.03 6.66
CA ILE A 222 -37.73 11.06 6.87
C ILE A 222 -37.78 11.51 8.33
N SER A 223 -37.71 10.56 9.27
CA SER A 223 -37.71 10.86 10.72
C SER A 223 -36.48 11.68 11.12
N ARG A 224 -35.32 11.39 10.53
CA ARG A 224 -34.09 12.17 10.72
C ARG A 224 -34.21 13.60 10.17
N LEU A 225 -34.70 13.76 8.94
CA LEU A 225 -34.92 15.08 8.36
C LEU A 225 -35.88 15.91 9.22
N ALA A 226 -36.92 15.29 9.78
CA ALA A 226 -37.87 15.94 10.68
C ALA A 226 -37.19 16.39 11.99
N GLN A 227 -36.29 15.57 12.54
CA GLN A 227 -35.51 15.91 13.73
C GLN A 227 -34.54 17.07 13.45
N LEU A 228 -33.81 17.04 12.34
CA LEU A 228 -32.89 18.12 11.95
C LEU A 228 -33.60 19.46 11.73
N LYS A 229 -34.85 19.42 11.24
CA LYS A 229 -35.73 20.60 11.16
C LYS A 229 -36.17 21.07 12.54
N ALA A 230 -36.57 20.15 13.43
CA ALA A 230 -36.99 20.47 14.80
C ALA A 230 -35.85 21.10 15.62
N ASP A 231 -34.61 20.68 15.35
CA ASP A 231 -33.40 21.22 15.96
C ASP A 231 -32.90 22.52 15.29
N TRP A 232 -33.66 23.07 14.33
CA TRP A 232 -33.35 24.29 13.56
C TRP A 232 -32.04 24.22 12.75
N ILE A 233 -31.56 23.00 12.47
CA ILE A 233 -30.36 22.77 11.65
C ILE A 233 -30.69 22.91 10.15
N LEU A 234 -31.88 22.47 9.74
CA LEU A 234 -32.40 22.67 8.38
C LEU A 234 -33.45 23.79 8.36
N SER A 235 -33.38 24.66 7.35
CA SER A 235 -34.50 25.54 7.02
C SER A 235 -35.66 24.73 6.43
N GLU A 236 -36.87 25.29 6.47
CA GLU A 236 -38.06 24.66 5.84
C GLU A 236 -37.79 24.32 4.37
N GLU A 237 -37.13 25.22 3.63
CA GLU A 237 -36.82 25.03 2.21
C GLU A 237 -35.82 23.89 1.98
N GLN A 238 -34.79 23.78 2.83
CA GLN A 238 -33.80 22.69 2.77
C GLN A 238 -34.42 21.35 3.14
N PHE A 239 -35.32 21.34 4.13
CA PHE A 239 -36.07 20.14 4.52
C PHE A 239 -36.98 19.64 3.39
N GLN A 240 -37.77 20.53 2.77
CA GLN A 240 -38.66 20.14 1.67
C GLN A 240 -37.89 19.62 0.45
N LYS A 241 -36.74 20.24 0.13
CA LYS A 241 -35.87 19.77 -0.96
C LYS A 241 -35.31 18.38 -0.69
N ALA A 242 -34.77 18.15 0.50
CA ALA A 242 -34.24 16.84 0.89
C ALA A 242 -35.33 15.76 0.92
N LEU A 243 -36.56 16.11 1.30
CA LEU A 243 -37.71 15.21 1.28
C LEU A 243 -38.13 14.83 -0.14
N ALA A 244 -38.13 15.78 -1.08
CA ALA A 244 -38.43 15.54 -2.49
C ALA A 244 -37.39 14.62 -3.15
N ASP A 245 -36.09 14.89 -2.90
CA ASP A 245 -34.98 14.08 -3.41
C ASP A 245 -35.06 12.62 -2.90
N LEU A 246 -35.50 12.42 -1.65
CA LEU A 246 -35.66 11.10 -1.04
C LEU A 246 -36.89 10.32 -1.56
N LEU A 247 -37.97 11.02 -1.91
CA LEU A 247 -39.21 10.42 -2.39
C LEU A 247 -39.19 10.16 -3.91
N GLY A 248 -38.24 10.75 -4.65
CA GLY A 248 -38.02 10.50 -6.07
C GLY A 248 -39.00 11.26 -6.97
N SER A 249 -39.27 12.52 -6.63
CA SER A 249 -40.04 13.47 -7.45
C SER A 249 -39.13 14.51 -8.10
#